data_AF-A0A7K0Q5G6-F1
#
_entry.id   AF-A0A7K0Q5G6-F1
#
_cell.length_a   1.000
_cell.length_b   1.000
_cell.length_c   1.000
_cell.angle_alpha   90.00
_cell.angle_beta   90.00
_cell.angle_gamma   90.00
#
_symmetry.space_group_name_H-M   'P 1'
#
loop_
_entity.id
_entity.type
_entity.pdbx_description
1 polymer ?
#
loop_
_entity_poly.entity_id
_entity_poly.type
_entity_poly.pdbx_seq_one_letter_code
_entity_poly.pdbx_strand_id
1 'polypeptide(L)'
;MQPEVEALLRSNIRLIEDWPIPGVKFQDLTGLMSDGAAFSCVIKEINRELDGQDFDQVVGIEARGFPYGAALAASRGAGFTTARKPGKLPPEVFSLEYELEYGSATLELHTHSLGQGKKVVVVDDVLATGGTAGACIDLVRQTGAEVVALVVIMEIGFLEGRAKCDERGVTVISLLRD
;
A
#
# COMPACT_ATOMS: atom_id res chain seq x y z
N MET A 1 -14.93 -2.87 10.84
CA MET A 1 -14.37 -4.23 11.08
C MET A 1 -15.05 -4.86 12.30
N GLN A 2 -15.26 -6.19 12.31
CA GLN A 2 -15.80 -6.90 13.47
C GLN A 2 -14.74 -7.02 14.59
N PRO A 3 -15.12 -7.00 15.89
CA PRO A 3 -14.14 -7.04 16.99
C PRO A 3 -13.24 -8.27 16.99
N GLU A 4 -13.76 -9.46 16.64
CA GLU A 4 -12.93 -10.67 16.60
C GLU A 4 -11.88 -10.63 15.48
N VAL A 5 -12.25 -10.02 14.35
CA VAL A 5 -11.34 -9.81 13.22
C VAL A 5 -10.23 -8.86 13.63
N GLU A 6 -10.58 -7.72 14.21
CA GLU A 6 -9.58 -6.76 14.70
C GLU A 6 -8.63 -7.40 15.71
N ALA A 7 -9.16 -8.20 16.66
CA ALA A 7 -8.37 -8.93 17.63
C ALA A 7 -7.40 -9.92 16.96
N LEU A 8 -7.86 -10.69 15.97
CA LEU A 8 -7.03 -11.62 15.20
C LEU A 8 -5.88 -10.91 14.47
N LEU A 9 -6.17 -9.76 13.83
CA LEU A 9 -5.15 -9.01 13.13
C LEU A 9 -4.14 -8.42 14.12
N ARG A 10 -4.62 -7.77 15.18
CA ARG A 10 -3.74 -7.15 16.19
C ARG A 10 -2.89 -8.18 16.94
N SER A 11 -3.40 -9.38 17.23
CA SER A 11 -2.61 -10.42 17.91
C SER A 11 -1.45 -10.96 17.06
N ASN A 12 -1.47 -10.70 15.75
CA ASN A 12 -0.44 -11.12 14.80
C ASN A 12 0.51 -9.97 14.40
N ILE A 13 0.35 -8.78 14.97
CA ILE A 13 1.26 -7.65 14.77
C ILE A 13 2.11 -7.48 16.03
N ARG A 14 3.42 -7.31 15.83
CA ARG A 14 4.34 -7.01 16.92
C ARG A 14 4.80 -5.56 16.83
N LEU A 15 4.82 -4.88 17.97
CA LEU A 15 5.46 -3.59 18.08
C LEU A 15 6.95 -3.80 18.42
N ILE A 16 7.83 -3.25 17.60
CA ILE A 16 9.28 -3.24 17.83
C ILE A 16 9.69 -1.80 18.10
N GLU A 17 10.18 -1.53 19.30
CA GLU A 17 10.69 -0.21 19.68
C GLU A 17 12.12 0.00 19.14
N ASP A 18 12.46 1.26 18.87
CA ASP A 18 13.79 1.72 18.47
C ASP A 18 14.36 1.02 17.22
N TRP A 19 13.48 0.69 16.26
CA TRP A 19 13.87 0.07 15.00
C TRP A 19 13.20 0.77 13.80
N PRO A 20 13.90 1.01 12.68
CA PRO A 20 15.31 0.69 12.42
C PRO A 20 16.29 1.66 13.10
N ILE A 21 15.78 2.73 13.71
CA ILE A 21 16.55 3.73 14.45
C ILE A 21 15.85 4.07 15.77
N PRO A 22 16.57 4.62 16.77
CA PRO A 22 15.96 5.06 18.03
C PRO A 22 14.79 6.02 17.85
N GLY A 23 13.74 5.85 18.64
CA GLY A 23 12.52 6.65 18.61
C GLY A 23 11.44 6.15 17.64
N VAL A 24 11.73 5.21 16.75
CA VAL A 24 10.74 4.65 15.81
C VAL A 24 10.03 3.46 16.46
N LYS A 25 8.69 3.51 16.42
CA LYS A 25 7.78 2.42 16.82
C LYS A 25 7.39 1.62 15.58
N PHE A 26 8.12 0.55 15.31
CA PHE A 26 7.93 -0.25 14.10
C PHE A 26 6.83 -1.29 14.28
N GLN A 27 5.82 -1.22 13.40
CA GLN A 27 4.77 -2.22 13.30
C GLN A 27 5.26 -3.37 12.42
N ASP A 28 5.59 -4.51 13.04
CA ASP A 28 5.99 -5.72 12.36
C ASP A 28 4.75 -6.57 11.99
N LEU A 29 4.37 -6.49 10.72
CA LEU A 29 3.23 -7.20 10.13
C LEU A 29 3.60 -8.60 9.63
N THR A 30 4.83 -9.10 9.86
CA THR A 30 5.23 -10.43 9.35
C THR A 30 4.39 -11.57 9.93
N GLY A 31 3.88 -11.42 11.16
CA GLY A 31 2.97 -12.39 11.78
C GLY A 31 1.64 -12.54 11.02
N LEU A 32 1.12 -11.46 10.45
CA LEU A 32 -0.08 -11.52 9.61
C LEU A 32 0.13 -12.38 8.37
N MET A 33 1.34 -12.39 7.81
CA MET A 33 1.67 -13.16 6.61
C MET A 33 2.01 -14.62 6.93
N SER A 34 2.62 -14.89 8.09
CA SER A 34 2.99 -16.24 8.48
C SER A 34 1.83 -17.05 9.08
N ASP A 35 0.78 -16.39 9.56
CA ASP A 35 -0.47 -17.03 9.94
C ASP A 35 -1.46 -17.05 8.77
N GLY A 36 -1.77 -18.25 8.26
CA GLY A 36 -2.64 -18.42 7.09
C GLY A 36 -4.08 -17.93 7.29
N ALA A 37 -4.60 -17.99 8.52
CA ALA A 37 -5.93 -17.50 8.85
C ALA A 37 -5.96 -15.98 8.89
N ALA A 38 -4.95 -15.36 9.51
CA ALA A 38 -4.79 -13.91 9.55
C ALA A 38 -4.56 -13.35 8.13
N PHE A 39 -3.66 -13.93 7.33
CA PHE A 39 -3.40 -13.47 5.96
C PHE A 39 -4.66 -13.56 5.10
N SER A 40 -5.36 -14.69 5.14
CA SER A 40 -6.63 -14.87 4.44
C SER A 40 -7.70 -13.89 4.92
N CYS A 41 -7.72 -13.59 6.22
CA CYS A 41 -8.65 -12.63 6.80
C CYS A 41 -8.34 -11.21 6.29
N VAL A 42 -7.08 -10.77 6.28
CA VAL A 42 -6.66 -9.49 5.71
C VAL A 42 -7.19 -9.32 4.29
N ILE A 43 -6.97 -10.29 3.41
CA ILE A 43 -7.42 -10.19 2.01
C ILE A 43 -8.96 -10.17 1.89
N LYS A 44 -9.68 -10.92 2.74
CA LYS A 44 -11.15 -10.87 2.79
C LYS A 44 -11.65 -9.50 3.25
N GLU A 45 -11.04 -8.92 4.26
CA GLU A 45 -11.43 -7.61 4.79
C GLU A 45 -11.15 -6.51 3.76
N ILE A 46 -10.00 -6.52 3.09
CA ILE A 46 -9.72 -5.58 1.98
C ILE A 46 -10.78 -5.70 0.89
N ASN A 47 -11.12 -6.93 0.47
CA ASN A 47 -12.17 -7.14 -0.54
C ASN A 47 -13.54 -6.63 -0.09
N ARG A 48 -13.86 -6.70 1.21
CA ARG A 48 -15.10 -6.16 1.76
C ARG A 48 -15.11 -4.63 1.71
N GLU A 49 -14.01 -3.98 2.09
CA GLU A 49 -13.92 -2.51 2.05
C GLU A 49 -13.88 -1.97 0.60
N LEU A 50 -13.42 -2.79 -0.36
CA LEU A 50 -13.48 -2.52 -1.79
C LEU A 50 -14.77 -3.04 -2.46
N ASP A 51 -15.78 -3.47 -1.70
CA ASP A 51 -17.01 -3.94 -2.31
C ASP A 51 -17.71 -2.83 -3.11
N GLY A 52 -18.24 -3.18 -4.27
CA GLY A 52 -18.77 -2.22 -5.25
C GLY A 52 -17.72 -1.34 -5.95
N GLN A 53 -16.42 -1.49 -5.66
CA GLN A 53 -15.36 -0.80 -6.40
C GLN A 53 -14.77 -1.72 -7.48
N ASP A 54 -14.91 -1.30 -8.73
CA ASP A 54 -14.27 -1.96 -9.87
C ASP A 54 -12.84 -1.42 -10.06
N PHE A 55 -11.89 -2.32 -10.24
CA PHE A 55 -10.51 -1.99 -10.61
C PHE A 55 -9.92 -3.06 -11.51
N ASP A 56 -9.07 -2.64 -12.43
CA ASP A 56 -8.40 -3.52 -13.40
C ASP A 56 -7.07 -4.05 -12.88
N GLN A 57 -6.45 -3.32 -11.96
CA GLN A 57 -5.03 -3.46 -11.66
C GLN A 57 -4.72 -3.08 -10.21
N VAL A 58 -3.76 -3.77 -9.60
CA VAL A 58 -3.20 -3.46 -8.28
C VAL A 58 -1.72 -3.11 -8.41
N VAL A 59 -1.32 -1.97 -7.84
CA VAL A 59 0.08 -1.59 -7.69
C VAL A 59 0.51 -1.85 -6.26
N GLY A 60 1.42 -2.80 -6.05
CA GLY A 60 2.07 -2.99 -4.75
C GLY A 60 3.30 -2.10 -4.61
N ILE A 61 3.42 -1.39 -3.49
CA ILE A 61 4.61 -0.61 -3.14
C ILE A 61 5.69 -1.53 -2.53
N GLU A 62 6.94 -1.34 -2.96
CA GLU A 62 8.04 -2.21 -2.54
C GLU A 62 8.37 -2.12 -1.05
N ALA A 63 8.71 -3.23 -0.37
CA ALA A 63 8.51 -4.63 -0.78
C ALA A 63 7.30 -5.24 -0.06
N ARG A 64 6.91 -4.64 1.07
CA ARG A 64 5.96 -5.22 2.01
C ARG A 64 4.51 -5.06 1.54
N GLY A 65 4.23 -4.12 0.64
CA GLY A 65 2.95 -4.06 -0.08
C GLY A 65 2.76 -5.21 -1.08
N PHE A 66 3.82 -5.86 -1.56
CA PHE A 66 3.71 -6.87 -2.62
C PHE A 66 2.85 -8.10 -2.25
N PRO A 67 3.04 -8.75 -1.08
CA PRO A 67 2.26 -9.94 -0.75
C PRO A 67 0.76 -9.65 -0.69
N TYR A 68 0.38 -8.53 -0.07
CA TYR A 68 -1.01 -8.11 0.04
C TYR A 68 -1.59 -7.69 -1.32
N GLY A 69 -0.84 -6.89 -2.10
CA GLY A 69 -1.28 -6.43 -3.40
C GLY A 69 -1.44 -7.57 -4.41
N ALA A 70 -0.49 -8.52 -4.43
CA ALA A 70 -0.56 -9.69 -5.31
C ALA A 70 -1.72 -10.61 -4.94
N ALA A 71 -1.94 -10.85 -3.64
CA ALA A 71 -3.05 -11.68 -3.17
C ALA A 71 -4.42 -11.02 -3.45
N LEU A 72 -4.53 -9.70 -3.26
CA LEU A 72 -5.73 -8.94 -3.63
C LEU A 72 -6.02 -9.07 -5.13
N ALA A 73 -5.02 -8.79 -5.97
CA ALA A 73 -5.15 -8.85 -7.42
C ALA A 73 -5.63 -10.23 -7.89
N ALA A 74 -4.98 -11.29 -7.40
CA ALA A 74 -5.35 -12.67 -7.70
C ALA A 74 -6.79 -13.00 -7.25
N SER A 75 -7.20 -12.54 -6.06
CA SER A 75 -8.57 -12.77 -5.54
C SER A 75 -9.67 -12.07 -6.34
N ARG A 76 -9.32 -11.00 -7.07
CA ARG A 76 -10.25 -10.18 -7.86
C ARG A 76 -10.13 -10.37 -9.37
N GLY A 77 -9.22 -11.24 -9.81
CA GLY A 77 -8.93 -11.42 -11.24
C GLY A 77 -8.33 -10.16 -11.90
N ALA A 78 -7.72 -9.27 -11.11
CA ALA A 78 -7.08 -8.05 -11.59
C ALA A 78 -5.59 -8.30 -11.91
N GLY A 79 -5.00 -7.42 -12.72
CA GLY A 79 -3.55 -7.43 -12.94
C GLY A 79 -2.77 -6.95 -11.71
N PHE A 80 -1.50 -7.35 -11.59
CA PHE A 80 -0.59 -6.88 -10.53
C PHE A 80 0.70 -6.31 -11.13
N THR A 81 1.18 -5.20 -10.57
CA THR A 81 2.46 -4.57 -10.92
C THR A 81 3.12 -4.02 -9.66
N THR A 82 4.41 -3.73 -9.74
CA THR A 82 5.21 -3.28 -8.60
C THR A 82 5.72 -1.88 -8.82
N ALA A 83 5.51 -1.00 -7.85
CA ALA A 83 6.27 0.24 -7.73
C ALA A 83 7.52 -0.02 -6.88
N ARG A 84 8.71 0.31 -7.39
CA ARG A 84 9.99 -0.17 -6.85
C ARG A 84 11.00 0.94 -6.64
N LYS A 85 12.03 0.68 -5.82
CA LYS A 85 13.19 1.57 -5.72
C LYS A 85 14.01 1.56 -7.03
N PRO A 86 14.82 2.60 -7.30
CA PRO A 86 15.58 2.70 -8.53
C PRO A 86 16.43 1.49 -8.88
N GLY A 87 16.42 1.12 -10.17
CA GLY A 87 17.24 0.04 -10.71
C GLY A 87 16.76 -1.38 -10.38
N LYS A 88 15.57 -1.52 -9.80
CA LYS A 88 14.92 -2.82 -9.56
C LYS A 88 13.98 -3.25 -10.68
N LEU A 89 13.60 -2.31 -11.54
CA LEU A 89 12.77 -2.55 -12.71
C LEU A 89 13.62 -2.44 -13.98
N PRO A 90 13.47 -3.34 -14.96
CA PRO A 90 14.05 -3.13 -16.28
C PRO A 90 13.43 -1.89 -16.94
N PRO A 91 14.18 -1.13 -17.75
CA PRO A 91 13.65 0.02 -18.48
C PRO A 91 12.60 -0.40 -19.54
N GLU A 92 11.64 0.45 -19.91
CA GLU A 92 11.49 1.87 -19.53
C GLU A 92 10.61 2.08 -18.28
N VAL A 93 11.02 3.04 -17.43
CA VAL A 93 10.36 3.38 -16.17
C VAL A 93 10.06 4.88 -16.09
N PHE A 94 8.92 5.24 -15.50
CA PHE A 94 8.76 6.53 -14.86
C PHE A 94 9.48 6.51 -13.52
N SER A 95 10.06 7.64 -13.12
CA SER A 95 10.80 7.80 -11.87
C SER A 95 10.37 9.10 -11.20
N LEU A 96 10.07 9.04 -9.91
CA LEU A 96 9.63 10.19 -9.13
C LEU A 96 10.35 10.24 -7.78
N GLU A 97 11.07 11.33 -7.55
CA GLU A 97 11.70 11.66 -6.28
C GLU A 97 10.70 12.39 -5.38
N TYR A 98 10.71 12.07 -4.08
CA TYR A 98 9.87 12.68 -3.07
C TYR A 98 10.65 12.90 -1.77
N GLU A 99 10.24 13.92 -1.02
CA GLU A 99 10.88 14.30 0.24
C GLU A 99 10.44 13.41 1.39
N LEU A 100 11.42 13.08 2.24
CA LEU A 100 11.24 12.46 3.55
C LEU A 100 11.53 13.52 4.63
N GLU A 101 11.23 13.22 5.89
CA GLU A 101 11.63 14.07 7.02
C GLU A 101 13.15 14.29 7.06
N TYR A 102 13.91 13.27 6.65
CA TYR A 102 15.35 13.33 6.50
C TYR A 102 15.77 12.75 5.14
N GLY A 103 15.99 13.64 4.16
CA GLY A 103 16.46 13.30 2.82
C GLY A 103 15.34 13.13 1.79
N SER A 104 15.66 12.44 0.69
CA SER A 104 14.72 12.10 -0.37
C SER A 104 14.75 10.61 -0.66
N ALA A 105 13.68 10.12 -1.27
CA ALA A 105 13.61 8.79 -1.83
C ALA A 105 13.02 8.85 -3.24
N THR A 106 13.28 7.82 -4.03
CA THR A 106 12.77 7.72 -5.40
C THR A 106 11.97 6.44 -5.54
N LEU A 107 10.89 6.50 -6.30
CA LEU A 107 10.07 5.37 -6.69
C LEU A 107 9.99 5.29 -8.21
N GLU A 108 9.95 4.07 -8.75
CA GLU A 108 9.88 3.78 -10.18
C GLU A 108 8.68 2.88 -10.49
N LEU A 109 8.11 3.06 -11.69
CA LEU A 109 7.03 2.25 -12.22
C LEU A 109 7.24 2.06 -13.73
N HIS A 110 7.06 0.85 -14.27
CA HIS A 110 7.15 0.62 -15.73
C HIS A 110 6.15 1.49 -16.48
N THR A 111 6.61 2.17 -17.53
CA THR A 111 5.79 3.09 -18.35
C THR A 111 4.61 2.39 -19.05
N HIS A 112 4.75 1.09 -19.32
CA HIS A 112 3.77 0.25 -20.01
C HIS A 112 3.00 -0.69 -19.07
N SER A 113 3.22 -0.61 -17.75
CA SER A 113 2.56 -1.54 -16.81
C SER A 113 1.08 -1.26 -16.63
N LEU A 114 0.66 -0.03 -16.94
CA LEU A 114 -0.70 0.45 -16.81
C LEU A 114 -1.13 1.10 -18.13
N GLY A 115 -2.42 1.03 -18.42
CA GLY A 115 -3.01 1.62 -19.63
C GLY A 115 -3.88 2.82 -19.30
N GLN A 116 -4.11 3.67 -20.31
CA GLN A 116 -4.99 4.83 -20.19
C GLN A 116 -6.40 4.42 -19.70
N GLY A 117 -6.90 5.13 -18.68
CA GLY A 117 -8.23 4.91 -18.11
C GLY A 117 -8.37 3.64 -17.27
N LYS A 118 -7.29 2.89 -17.02
CA LYS A 118 -7.31 1.75 -16.10
C LYS A 118 -7.56 2.23 -14.68
N LYS A 119 -8.43 1.53 -13.96
CA LYS A 119 -8.70 1.77 -12.54
C LYS A 119 -7.73 0.96 -11.69
N VAL A 120 -7.04 1.63 -10.78
CA VAL A 120 -5.91 1.09 -10.03
C VAL A 120 -6.16 1.21 -8.53
N VAL A 121 -5.95 0.11 -7.81
CA VAL A 121 -5.80 0.13 -6.36
C VAL A 121 -4.30 0.12 -6.02
N VAL A 122 -3.84 1.08 -5.23
CA VAL A 122 -2.48 1.07 -4.68
C VAL A 122 -2.52 0.33 -3.35
N VAL A 123 -1.56 -0.55 -3.09
CA VAL A 123 -1.46 -1.33 -1.86
C VAL A 123 -0.08 -1.16 -1.23
N ASP A 124 -0.07 -0.83 0.06
CA ASP A 124 1.12 -0.88 0.91
C ASP A 124 0.79 -1.55 2.25
N ASP A 125 1.81 -1.90 3.04
CA ASP A 125 1.58 -2.50 4.35
C ASP A 125 1.25 -1.45 5.43
N VAL A 126 1.97 -0.33 5.44
CA VAL A 126 1.83 0.74 6.45
C VAL A 126 1.71 2.12 5.81
N LEU A 127 0.70 2.90 6.19
CA LEU A 127 0.64 4.34 5.93
C LEU A 127 1.24 5.12 7.12
N ALA A 128 2.44 5.67 6.92
CA ALA A 128 3.10 6.55 7.89
C ALA A 128 2.87 8.04 7.53
N THR A 129 3.89 8.73 7.01
CA THR A 129 3.80 10.16 6.60
C THR A 129 3.13 10.38 5.24
N GLY A 130 2.76 9.32 4.53
CA GLY A 130 2.10 9.38 3.22
C GLY A 130 3.00 9.74 2.03
N GLY A 131 4.29 10.01 2.22
CA GLY A 131 5.20 10.42 1.13
C GLY A 131 5.30 9.38 0.01
N THR A 132 5.61 8.13 0.36
CA THR A 132 5.73 7.03 -0.61
C THR A 132 4.41 6.72 -1.31
N ALA A 133 3.30 6.74 -0.57
CA ALA A 133 1.96 6.53 -1.13
C ALA A 133 1.59 7.63 -2.14
N GLY A 134 1.83 8.89 -1.79
CA GLY A 134 1.63 10.03 -2.69
C GLY A 134 2.48 9.93 -3.96
N ALA A 135 3.76 9.59 -3.81
CA ALA A 135 4.66 9.37 -4.95
C ALA A 135 4.17 8.25 -5.87
N CYS A 136 3.68 7.14 -5.30
CA CYS A 136 3.10 6.04 -6.06
C CYS A 136 1.83 6.48 -6.81
N ILE A 137 0.93 7.23 -6.16
CA ILE A 137 -0.28 7.76 -6.79
C ILE A 137 0.08 8.62 -8.00
N ASP A 138 1.07 9.50 -7.86
CA ASP A 138 1.49 10.41 -8.91
C ASP A 138 2.15 9.66 -10.08
N LEU A 139 2.96 8.63 -9.80
CA LEU A 139 3.53 7.74 -10.82
C LEU A 139 2.45 6.97 -11.58
N VAL A 140 1.44 6.44 -10.88
CA VAL A 140 0.32 5.76 -11.52
C VAL A 140 -0.40 6.72 -12.48
N ARG A 141 -0.65 7.96 -12.06
CA ARG A 141 -1.30 8.96 -12.91
C ARG A 141 -0.49 9.33 -14.16
N GLN A 142 0.84 9.30 -14.10
CA GLN A 142 1.70 9.53 -15.27
C GLN A 142 1.50 8.47 -16.38
N THR A 143 1.05 7.26 -16.02
CA THR A 143 0.69 6.23 -17.01
C THR A 143 -0.65 6.48 -17.70
N GLY A 144 -1.41 7.50 -17.27
CA GLY A 144 -2.78 7.78 -17.72
C GLY A 144 -3.85 6.93 -17.02
N ALA A 145 -3.48 6.17 -15.99
CA ALA A 145 -4.41 5.41 -15.15
C ALA A 145 -5.00 6.26 -14.01
N GLU A 146 -6.14 5.80 -13.47
CA GLU A 146 -6.85 6.41 -12.35
C GLU A 146 -6.61 5.59 -11.08
N VAL A 147 -6.20 6.25 -9.98
CA VAL A 147 -6.14 5.60 -8.67
C VAL A 147 -7.49 5.72 -7.99
N VAL A 148 -8.17 4.60 -7.77
CA VAL A 148 -9.49 4.56 -7.12
C VAL A 148 -9.39 4.50 -5.60
N ALA A 149 -8.36 3.84 -5.08
CA ALA A 149 -8.10 3.73 -3.64
C ALA A 149 -6.63 3.46 -3.34
N LEU A 150 -6.21 3.91 -2.16
CA LEU A 150 -5.04 3.40 -1.46
C LEU A 150 -5.52 2.45 -0.36
N VAL A 151 -4.99 1.24 -0.33
CA VAL A 151 -5.25 0.27 0.73
C VAL A 151 -3.97 0.08 1.55
N VAL A 152 -4.10 0.17 2.87
CA VAL A 152 -3.06 -0.18 3.82
C VAL A 152 -3.58 -1.09 4.92
N ILE A 153 -2.69 -1.92 5.47
CA ILE A 153 -3.06 -2.80 6.58
C ILE A 153 -3.07 -2.01 7.89
N MET A 154 -2.07 -1.15 8.08
CA MET A 154 -1.91 -0.33 9.29
C MET A 154 -1.73 1.14 8.92
N GLU A 155 -2.50 2.03 9.55
CA GLU A 155 -2.33 3.47 9.45
C GLU A 155 -1.79 4.01 10.78
N ILE A 156 -0.71 4.81 10.70
CA ILE A 156 -0.12 5.52 11.83
C ILE A 156 -0.77 6.90 11.91
N GLY A 157 -1.87 7.01 12.65
CA GLY A 157 -2.78 8.14 12.69
C GLY A 157 -2.12 9.46 13.08
N PHE A 158 -1.17 9.46 14.02
CA PHE A 158 -0.50 10.68 14.48
C PHE A 158 0.48 11.28 13.46
N LEU A 159 0.83 10.55 12.39
CA LEU A 159 1.70 11.03 11.31
C LEU A 159 0.93 11.69 10.16
N GLU A 160 -0.40 11.70 10.24
CA GLU A 160 -1.31 12.41 9.31
C GLU A 160 -1.10 12.07 7.82
N GLY A 161 -0.52 10.91 7.49
CA GLY A 161 -0.19 10.55 6.10
C GLY A 161 -1.39 10.46 5.16
N ARG A 162 -2.59 10.24 5.72
CA ARG A 162 -3.86 10.27 4.98
C ARG A 162 -4.10 11.61 4.27
N ALA A 163 -3.71 12.72 4.89
CA ALA A 163 -3.92 14.06 4.32
C ALA A 163 -3.25 14.20 2.93
N LYS A 164 -2.05 13.62 2.74
CA LYS A 164 -1.36 13.64 1.44
C LYS A 164 -2.10 12.89 0.33
N CYS A 165 -2.90 11.88 0.70
CA CYS A 165 -3.72 11.12 -0.24
C CYS A 165 -5.03 11.85 -0.53
N ASP A 166 -5.63 12.47 0.49
CA ASP A 166 -6.85 13.28 0.35
C ASP A 166 -6.61 14.52 -0.52
N GLU A 167 -5.45 15.18 -0.40
CA GLU A 167 -5.01 16.27 -1.29
C GLU A 167 -4.95 15.84 -2.77
N ARG A 168 -4.68 14.55 -3.00
CA ARG A 168 -4.67 13.93 -4.33
C ARG A 168 -6.06 13.43 -4.74
N GLY A 169 -7.09 13.55 -3.90
CA GLY A 169 -8.42 13.03 -4.16
C GLY A 169 -8.50 11.50 -4.16
N VAL A 170 -7.60 10.82 -3.44
CA VAL A 170 -7.56 9.35 -3.36
C VAL A 170 -8.07 8.91 -1.98
N THR A 171 -9.08 8.04 -1.98
CA THR A 171 -9.62 7.48 -0.74
C THR A 171 -8.61 6.50 -0.12
N VAL A 172 -8.33 6.67 1.17
CA VAL A 172 -7.49 5.73 1.94
C VAL A 172 -8.37 4.75 2.72
N ILE A 173 -8.17 3.46 2.47
CA ILE A 173 -8.75 2.34 3.20
C ILE A 173 -7.67 1.75 4.10
N SER A 174 -7.87 1.82 5.42
CA SER A 174 -6.99 1.20 6.41
C SER A 174 -7.74 0.13 7.19
N LEU A 175 -7.14 -1.05 7.32
CA LEU A 175 -7.74 -2.14 8.11
C LEU A 175 -7.61 -1.87 9.61
N LEU A 176 -6.45 -1.40 10.03
CA LEU A 176 -6.14 -1.04 11.40
C LEU A 176 -5.63 0.40 11.45
N ARG A 177 -5.92 1.06 12.56
CA ARG A 177 -5.42 2.39 12.90
C ARG A 177 -5.01 2.42 14.37
N ASP A 178 -3.94 3.16 14.68
CA ASP A 178 -3.49 3.44 16.05
C ASP A 178 -4.07 4.75 16.61
#